data_AF-A0A4V2E8X5-F1
#
_entry.id   AF-A0A4V2E8X5-F1
#
_cell.length_a   1.000
_cell.length_b   1.000
_cell.length_c   1.000
_cell.angle_alpha   90.00
_cell.angle_beta   90.00
_cell.angle_gamma   90.00
#
_symmetry.space_group_name_H-M   'P 1'
#
loop_
_entity.id
_entity.type
_entity.pdbx_description
1 polymer ?
#
loop_
_entity_poly.entity_id
_entity_poly.type
_entity_poly.pdbx_seq_one_letter_code
_entity_poly.pdbx_strand_id
1 'polypeptide(L)'
;MTDETCGDDDVPWASPEIRLRYEAALGRFILSFNELDNRLTEIIETTLKRIGRNDLVKSCTNQNFALKLLVLDLLKSSSEGAAIANVPVTLMKQIAGERNTLAHGHFDQNPFDGSYDIVAKNVRAFYSVERLEELTANADKALEALRYASAVYDFGDPPT
;
A
#
# COMPACT_ATOMS: atom_id res chain seq x y z
N MET A 1 30.11 28.96 -39.58
CA MET A 1 30.88 27.88 -38.94
C MET A 1 30.08 27.49 -37.71
N THR A 2 29.53 26.29 -37.76
CA THR A 2 28.87 25.51 -36.69
C THR A 2 29.74 25.54 -35.42
N ASP A 3 29.20 25.49 -34.21
CA ASP A 3 28.47 24.34 -33.70
C ASP A 3 27.71 24.68 -32.42
N GLU A 4 26.43 24.29 -32.38
CA GLU A 4 25.65 24.15 -31.16
C GLU A 4 26.20 22.95 -30.37
N THR A 5 26.63 23.15 -29.13
CA THR A 5 26.63 22.06 -28.15
C THR A 5 26.14 22.61 -26.81
N CYS A 6 24.81 22.72 -26.69
CA CYS A 6 24.15 22.49 -25.40
C CYS A 6 24.47 21.05 -24.99
N GLY A 7 25.63 20.85 -24.38
CA GLY A 7 26.03 19.54 -23.87
C GLY A 7 25.19 19.21 -22.65
N ASP A 8 24.22 18.32 -22.85
CA ASP A 8 23.78 17.27 -21.94
C ASP A 8 24.29 17.40 -20.49
N ASP A 9 23.60 18.19 -19.67
CA ASP A 9 23.59 17.98 -18.20
C ASP A 9 22.47 17.01 -17.81
N ASP A 10 22.04 16.15 -18.75
CA ASP A 10 21.12 15.02 -18.59
C ASP A 10 21.84 13.76 -18.05
N VAL A 11 23.02 13.94 -17.43
CA VAL A 11 23.62 12.86 -16.64
C VAL A 11 22.81 12.79 -15.34
N PRO A 12 22.21 11.65 -14.95
CA PRO A 12 21.60 11.53 -13.63
C PRO A 12 22.69 11.71 -12.57
N TRP A 13 22.59 12.74 -11.73
CA TRP A 13 23.65 13.13 -10.79
C TRP A 13 23.89 12.11 -9.65
N ALA A 14 23.06 11.06 -9.51
CA ALA A 14 23.31 9.99 -8.56
C ALA A 14 24.04 8.79 -9.17
N SER A 15 24.81 8.10 -8.33
CA SER A 15 25.40 6.83 -8.72
C SER A 15 24.29 5.83 -9.11
N PRO A 16 24.47 5.06 -10.21
CA PRO A 16 23.49 4.07 -10.67
C PRO A 16 23.04 3.08 -9.58
N GLU A 17 23.91 2.81 -8.60
CA GLU A 17 23.65 1.92 -7.48
C GLU A 17 22.58 2.46 -6.52
N ILE A 18 22.57 3.77 -6.22
CA ILE A 18 21.57 4.37 -5.33
C ILE A 18 20.18 4.28 -5.95
N ARG A 19 20.10 4.54 -7.27
CA ARG A 19 18.87 4.40 -8.03
C ARG A 19 18.34 2.98 -8.04
N LEU A 20 19.21 2.01 -8.29
CA LEU A 20 18.84 0.60 -8.27
C LEU A 20 18.28 0.18 -6.89
N ARG A 21 18.94 0.62 -5.80
CA ARG A 21 18.50 0.30 -4.43
C ARG A 21 17.14 0.91 -4.11
N TYR A 22 16.92 2.15 -4.53
CA TYR A 22 15.65 2.83 -4.35
C TYR A 22 14.52 2.19 -5.15
N GLU A 23 14.72 1.93 -6.44
CA GLU A 23 13.74 1.25 -7.29
C GLU A 23 13.39 -0.14 -6.75
N ALA A 24 14.39 -0.86 -6.23
CA ALA A 24 14.16 -2.15 -5.58
C ALA A 24 13.33 -2.02 -4.29
N ALA A 25 13.60 -1.03 -3.45
CA ALA A 25 12.82 -0.79 -2.23
C ALA A 25 11.39 -0.35 -2.54
N LEU A 26 11.21 0.53 -3.53
CA LEU A 26 9.90 0.96 -4.01
C LEU A 26 9.12 -0.23 -4.59
N GLY A 27 9.79 -1.07 -5.39
CA GLY A 27 9.20 -2.29 -5.93
C GLY A 27 8.71 -3.24 -4.83
N ARG A 28 9.52 -3.48 -3.80
CA ARG A 28 9.13 -4.29 -2.62
C ARG A 28 7.88 -3.71 -1.93
N PHE A 29 7.85 -2.40 -1.71
CA PHE A 29 6.72 -1.73 -1.10
C PHE A 29 5.44 -1.88 -1.94
N ILE A 30 5.51 -1.65 -3.25
CA ILE A 30 4.34 -1.78 -4.15
C ILE A 30 3.83 -3.22 -4.20
N LEU A 31 4.72 -4.21 -4.22
CA LEU A 31 4.34 -5.62 -4.18
C LEU A 31 3.63 -5.97 -2.86
N SER A 32 4.19 -5.57 -1.73
CA SER A 32 3.57 -5.80 -0.41
C SER A 32 2.20 -5.09 -0.31
N PHE A 33 2.06 -3.87 -0.83
CA PHE A 33 0.78 -3.17 -0.89
C PHE A 33 -0.27 -3.90 -1.76
N ASN A 34 0.14 -4.42 -2.91
CA ASN A 34 -0.77 -5.16 -3.80
C ASN A 34 -1.23 -6.47 -3.14
N GLU A 35 -0.35 -7.17 -2.44
CA GLU A 35 -0.72 -8.34 -1.64
C GLU A 35 -1.71 -7.95 -0.54
N LEU A 36 -1.48 -6.81 0.14
CA LEU A 36 -2.36 -6.29 1.17
C LEU A 36 -3.77 -6.01 0.62
N ASP A 37 -3.88 -5.39 -0.55
CA ASP A 37 -5.18 -5.13 -1.20
C ASP A 37 -5.88 -6.42 -1.61
N ASN A 38 -5.14 -7.39 -2.17
CA ASN A 38 -5.72 -8.68 -2.52
C ASN A 38 -6.26 -9.40 -1.27
N ARG A 39 -5.47 -9.44 -0.20
CA ARG A 39 -5.87 -10.11 1.04
C ARG A 39 -7.03 -9.42 1.74
N LEU A 40 -7.08 -8.09 1.70
CA LEU A 40 -8.21 -7.29 2.16
C LEU A 40 -9.49 -7.68 1.40
N THR A 41 -9.36 -7.86 0.08
CA THR A 41 -10.47 -8.27 -0.79
C THR A 41 -11.01 -9.66 -0.41
N GLU A 42 -10.11 -10.62 -0.22
CA GLU A 42 -10.46 -12.00 0.20
C GLU A 42 -11.21 -12.02 1.53
N ILE A 43 -10.78 -11.22 2.51
CA ILE A 43 -11.43 -11.14 3.82
C ILE A 43 -12.81 -10.52 3.71
N ILE A 44 -12.95 -9.40 3.00
CA ILE A 44 -14.27 -8.77 2.80
C ILE A 44 -15.23 -9.75 2.13
N GLU A 45 -14.76 -10.46 1.11
CA GLU A 45 -15.54 -11.49 0.42
C GLU A 45 -15.97 -12.61 1.37
N THR A 46 -15.02 -13.13 2.17
CA THR A 46 -15.27 -14.21 3.12
C THR A 46 -16.29 -13.79 4.19
N THR A 47 -16.10 -12.62 4.80
CA THR A 47 -17.00 -12.08 5.81
C THR A 47 -18.40 -11.86 5.24
N LEU A 48 -18.54 -11.27 4.05
CA LEU A 48 -19.83 -11.05 3.41
C LEU A 48 -20.55 -12.38 3.08
N LYS A 49 -19.81 -13.38 2.59
CA LYS A 49 -20.35 -14.72 2.32
C LYS A 49 -20.90 -15.38 3.58
N ARG A 50 -20.16 -15.29 4.70
CA ARG A 50 -20.57 -15.88 5.98
C ARG A 50 -21.80 -15.20 6.60
N ILE A 51 -21.95 -13.89 6.42
CA ILE A 51 -23.17 -13.15 6.81
C ILE A 51 -24.33 -13.40 5.81
N GLY A 52 -24.12 -14.15 4.73
CA GLY A 52 -25.12 -14.46 3.72
C GLY A 52 -25.38 -13.33 2.71
N ARG A 53 -24.52 -12.31 2.66
CA ARG A 53 -24.62 -11.13 1.77
C ARG A 53 -23.82 -11.27 0.48
N ASN A 54 -24.02 -12.41 -0.21
CA ASN A 54 -23.40 -12.69 -1.51
C ASN A 54 -23.71 -11.64 -2.58
N ASP A 55 -24.86 -10.97 -2.45
CA ASP A 55 -25.31 -9.88 -3.31
C ASP A 55 -24.36 -8.67 -3.28
N LEU A 56 -23.66 -8.44 -2.16
CA LEU A 56 -22.79 -7.29 -1.97
C LEU A 56 -21.33 -7.54 -2.34
N VAL A 57 -20.92 -8.80 -2.50
CA VAL A 57 -19.50 -9.16 -2.68
C VAL A 57 -18.84 -8.33 -3.78
N LYS A 58 -19.33 -8.42 -5.02
CA LYS A 58 -18.74 -7.69 -6.17
C LYS A 58 -18.78 -6.16 -5.97
N SER A 59 -19.86 -5.65 -5.40
CA SER A 59 -20.05 -4.22 -5.16
C SER A 59 -19.08 -3.68 -4.12
N CYS A 60 -18.67 -4.50 -3.16
CA CYS A 60 -17.71 -4.13 -2.11
C CYS A 60 -16.25 -4.42 -2.48
N THR A 61 -15.99 -5.48 -3.26
CA THR A 61 -14.62 -5.91 -3.61
C THR A 61 -14.04 -5.21 -4.83
N ASN A 62 -14.86 -4.79 -5.80
CA ASN A 62 -14.37 -4.07 -6.99
C ASN A 62 -14.15 -2.57 -6.77
N GLN A 63 -14.03 -2.15 -5.51
CA GLN A 63 -13.86 -0.74 -5.13
C GLN A 63 -12.39 -0.38 -4.96
N ASN A 64 -12.11 0.92 -4.88
CA ASN A 64 -10.79 1.38 -4.48
C ASN A 64 -10.45 0.97 -3.04
N PHE A 65 -9.16 0.96 -2.71
CA PHE A 65 -8.66 0.52 -1.41
C PHE A 65 -9.29 1.27 -0.23
N ALA A 66 -9.53 2.57 -0.36
CA ALA A 66 -10.13 3.38 0.71
C ALA A 66 -11.57 2.96 1.03
N LEU A 67 -12.38 2.66 -0.01
CA LEU A 67 -13.73 2.14 0.15
C LEU A 67 -13.73 0.72 0.71
N LYS A 68 -12.80 -0.14 0.28
CA LYS A 68 -12.62 -1.48 0.87
C LYS A 68 -12.34 -1.40 2.37
N LEU A 69 -11.47 -0.47 2.81
CA LEU A 69 -11.21 -0.24 4.22
C LEU A 69 -12.43 0.26 4.99
N LEU A 70 -13.26 1.12 4.38
CA LEU A 70 -14.53 1.53 4.99
C LEU A 70 -15.47 0.35 5.15
N VAL A 71 -15.60 -0.49 4.12
CA VAL A 71 -16.42 -1.72 4.19
C VAL A 71 -15.91 -2.63 5.30
N LEU A 72 -14.60 -2.86 5.39
CA LEU A 72 -14.02 -3.67 6.46
C LEU A 72 -14.35 -3.11 7.84
N ASP A 73 -14.25 -1.79 8.03
CA ASP A 73 -14.56 -1.12 9.30
C ASP A 73 -16.03 -1.28 9.69
N LEU A 74 -16.95 -1.21 8.72
CA LEU A 74 -18.37 -1.51 8.94
C LEU A 74 -18.59 -2.97 9.31
N LEU A 75 -17.89 -3.90 8.63
CA LEU A 75 -18.00 -5.33 8.90
C LEU A 75 -17.50 -5.72 10.30
N LYS A 76 -16.60 -4.93 10.92
CA LYS A 76 -16.20 -5.14 12.32
C LYS A 76 -17.37 -5.07 13.30
N SER A 77 -18.45 -4.38 12.93
CA SER A 77 -19.66 -4.26 13.75
C SER A 77 -20.71 -5.36 13.45
N SER A 78 -20.41 -6.28 12.55
CA SER A 78 -21.30 -7.41 12.21
C SER A 78 -21.09 -8.60 13.16
N SER A 79 -21.94 -9.63 13.04
CA SER A 79 -21.79 -10.89 13.78
C SER A 79 -20.46 -11.60 13.51
N GLU A 80 -19.88 -11.40 12.33
CA GLU A 80 -18.56 -11.95 11.93
C GLU A 80 -17.40 -10.98 12.25
N GLY A 81 -17.71 -9.81 12.79
CA GLY A 81 -16.73 -8.75 13.03
C GLY A 81 -15.62 -9.11 14.01
N ALA A 82 -15.84 -10.10 14.89
CA ALA A 82 -14.87 -10.53 15.89
C ALA A 82 -13.55 -11.02 15.25
N ALA A 83 -13.61 -11.76 14.15
CA ALA A 83 -12.43 -12.27 13.46
C ALA A 83 -11.55 -11.15 12.86
N ILE A 84 -12.15 -10.00 12.53
CA ILE A 84 -11.48 -8.84 11.92
C ILE A 84 -11.33 -7.65 12.87
N ALA A 85 -11.73 -7.78 14.13
CA ALA A 85 -11.76 -6.68 15.10
C ALA A 85 -10.37 -6.03 15.26
N ASN A 86 -9.33 -6.86 15.35
CA ASN A 86 -7.95 -6.44 15.58
C ASN A 86 -7.20 -6.00 14.32
N VAL A 87 -7.83 -6.03 13.15
CA VAL A 87 -7.19 -5.62 11.90
C VAL A 87 -6.88 -4.12 11.94
N PRO A 88 -5.64 -3.67 11.67
CA PRO A 88 -5.20 -2.29 11.90
C PRO A 88 -5.61 -1.34 10.76
N VAL A 89 -6.89 -0.99 10.70
CA VAL A 89 -7.48 -0.12 9.64
C VAL A 89 -6.75 1.23 9.54
N THR A 90 -6.40 1.85 10.67
CA THR A 90 -5.69 3.13 10.68
C THR A 90 -4.31 3.04 10.01
N LEU A 91 -3.57 1.96 10.28
CA LEU A 91 -2.27 1.72 9.65
C LEU A 91 -2.42 1.53 8.14
N MET A 92 -3.40 0.75 7.70
CA MET A 92 -3.67 0.56 6.27
C MET A 92 -4.08 1.85 5.56
N LYS A 93 -4.85 2.74 6.22
CA LYS A 93 -5.15 4.08 5.69
C LYS A 93 -3.88 4.92 5.51
N GLN A 94 -2.96 4.88 6.48
CA GLN A 94 -1.68 5.58 6.38
C GLN A 94 -0.85 5.05 5.19
N ILE A 95 -0.70 3.73 5.09
CA ILE A 95 0.04 3.07 3.99
C ILE A 95 -0.55 3.46 2.62
N ALA A 96 -1.88 3.47 2.48
CA ALA A 96 -2.55 3.87 1.24
C ALA A 96 -2.31 5.35 0.90
N GLY A 97 -2.26 6.22 1.91
CA GLY A 97 -1.88 7.62 1.74
C GLY A 97 -0.46 7.76 1.19
N GLU A 98 0.49 7.05 1.80
CA GLU A 98 1.90 7.03 1.39
C GLU A 98 2.06 6.51 -0.03
N ARG A 99 1.38 5.41 -0.39
CA ARG A 99 1.34 4.87 -1.75
C ARG A 99 0.80 5.87 -2.75
N ASN A 100 -0.26 6.60 -2.41
CA ASN A 100 -0.82 7.61 -3.31
C ASN A 100 0.14 8.80 -3.50
N THR A 101 0.85 9.22 -2.46
CA THR A 101 1.92 10.23 -2.57
C THR A 101 3.03 9.74 -3.50
N LEU A 102 3.49 8.50 -3.32
CA LEU A 102 4.51 7.86 -4.14
C LEU A 102 4.09 7.71 -5.61
N ALA A 103 2.82 7.37 -5.86
CA ALA A 103 2.29 7.15 -7.21
C ALA A 103 2.01 8.45 -7.97
N HIS A 104 1.82 9.58 -7.29
CA HIS A 104 1.43 10.86 -7.90
C HIS A 104 2.47 11.97 -7.79
N GLY A 105 3.52 11.79 -7.00
CA GLY A 105 4.54 12.82 -6.89
C GLY A 105 5.58 12.75 -8.00
N HIS A 106 6.13 13.92 -8.32
CA HIS A 106 7.26 14.02 -9.24
C HIS A 106 8.54 13.64 -8.51
N PHE A 107 9.30 12.73 -9.11
CA PHE A 107 10.59 12.30 -8.59
C PHE A 107 11.66 13.34 -8.95
N ASP A 108 12.07 14.12 -7.96
CA ASP A 108 13.27 14.95 -8.04
C ASP A 108 14.38 14.27 -7.24
N GLN A 109 15.46 13.89 -7.90
CA GLN A 109 16.58 13.27 -7.22
C GLN A 109 17.46 14.34 -6.57
N ASN A 110 17.77 14.18 -5.28
CA ASN A 110 18.82 14.97 -4.65
C ASN A 110 20.19 14.43 -5.08
N PRO A 111 21.02 15.24 -5.74
CA PRO A 111 22.27 14.79 -6.33
C PRO A 111 23.41 14.56 -5.33
N PHE A 112 23.30 15.05 -4.09
CA PHE A 112 24.40 15.02 -3.12
C PHE A 112 24.39 13.79 -2.21
N ASP A 113 23.20 13.26 -1.89
CA ASP A 113 23.02 12.09 -1.02
C ASP A 113 22.25 10.94 -1.70
N GLY A 114 21.72 11.17 -2.90
CA GLY A 114 20.92 10.21 -3.64
C GLY A 114 19.54 9.94 -3.04
N SER A 115 19.06 10.81 -2.13
CA SER A 115 17.67 10.81 -1.68
C SER A 115 16.74 11.21 -2.81
N TYR A 116 15.50 10.69 -2.78
CA TYR A 116 14.47 11.04 -3.75
C TYR A 116 13.45 11.97 -3.08
N ASP A 117 13.35 13.18 -3.61
CA ASP A 117 12.29 14.11 -3.31
C ASP A 117 11.06 13.70 -4.11
N ILE A 118 9.94 13.55 -3.42
CA ILE A 118 8.65 13.40 -4.06
C ILE A 118 7.92 14.72 -3.88
N VAL A 119 7.91 15.51 -4.95
CA VAL A 119 7.19 16.78 -5.01
C VAL A 119 5.77 16.48 -5.48
N ALA A 120 4.85 16.31 -4.52
CA ALA A 120 3.42 16.38 -4.81
C ALA A 120 2.98 17.85 -4.64
N LYS A 121 2.03 18.31 -5.48
CA LYS A 121 1.60 19.71 -5.71
C LYS A 121 1.49 20.68 -4.52
N ASN A 122 1.54 20.25 -3.26
CA ASN A 122 1.56 21.09 -2.05
C ASN A 122 2.31 20.48 -0.84
N VAL A 123 3.02 19.35 -0.98
CA VAL A 123 3.76 18.69 0.11
C VAL A 123 5.07 18.13 -0.45
N ARG A 124 6.21 18.62 0.06
CA ARG A 124 7.52 18.03 -0.21
C ARG A 124 7.73 16.90 0.81
N ALA A 125 7.56 15.66 0.37
CA ALA A 125 7.77 14.50 1.22
C ALA A 125 9.06 13.79 0.76
N PHE A 126 9.96 13.58 1.71
CA PHE A 126 11.24 12.91 1.48
C PHE A 126 11.06 11.41 1.68
N TYR A 127 11.36 10.60 0.67
CA TYR A 127 11.32 9.15 0.76
C TYR A 127 12.72 8.60 0.55
N SER A 128 13.38 8.23 1.66
CA SER A 128 14.62 7.47 1.60
C SER A 128 14.35 5.99 1.39
N VAL A 129 15.41 5.23 1.09
CA VAL A 129 15.33 3.75 1.01
C VAL A 129 14.83 3.17 2.33
N GLU A 130 15.34 3.67 3.45
CA GLU A 130 14.95 3.27 4.81
C GLU A 130 13.47 3.54 5.04
N ARG A 131 12.96 4.69 4.59
CA ARG A 131 11.53 5.01 4.70
C ARG A 131 10.66 4.04 3.90
N LEU A 132 11.08 3.65 2.69
CA LEU A 132 10.37 2.66 1.89
C LEU A 132 10.40 1.27 2.54
N GLU A 133 11.50 0.91 3.18
CA GLU A 133 11.62 -0.34 3.93
C GLU A 133 10.73 -0.34 5.19
N GLU A 134 10.65 0.77 5.92
CA GLU A 134 9.68 0.95 7.02
C GLU A 134 8.23 0.80 6.53
N LEU A 135 7.89 1.41 5.41
CA LEU A 135 6.55 1.31 4.82
C LEU A 135 6.23 -0.13 4.39
N THR A 136 7.22 -0.84 3.84
CA THR A 136 7.11 -2.27 3.51
C THR A 136 6.87 -3.09 4.77
N ALA A 137 7.66 -2.89 5.82
CA ALA A 137 7.48 -3.60 7.09
C ALA A 137 6.12 -3.31 7.74
N ASN A 138 5.59 -2.09 7.59
CA ASN A 138 4.25 -1.74 8.06
C ASN A 138 3.15 -2.42 7.25
N ALA A 139 3.31 -2.54 5.92
CA ALA A 139 2.41 -3.31 5.08
C ALA A 139 2.44 -4.80 5.45
N ASP A 140 3.62 -5.36 5.72
CA ASP A 140 3.78 -6.75 6.15
C ASP A 140 3.10 -7.03 7.51
N LYS A 141 3.20 -6.09 8.48
CA LYS A 141 2.45 -6.19 9.75
C LYS A 141 0.95 -6.18 9.54
N ALA A 142 0.44 -5.33 8.63
CA ALA A 142 -0.97 -5.30 8.30
C ALA A 142 -1.42 -6.60 7.61
N LEU A 143 -0.58 -7.15 6.73
CA LEU A 143 -0.78 -8.46 6.10
C LEU A 143 -0.85 -9.59 7.13
N GLU A 144 0.03 -9.62 8.11
CA GLU A 144 0.01 -10.61 9.19
C GLU A 144 -1.32 -10.57 9.97
N ALA A 145 -1.83 -9.38 10.28
CA ALA A 145 -3.13 -9.23 10.95
C ALA A 145 -4.29 -9.77 10.09
N LEU A 146 -4.25 -9.53 8.77
CA LEU A 146 -5.23 -10.10 7.85
C LEU A 146 -5.09 -11.64 7.76
N ARG A 147 -3.86 -12.17 7.71
CA ARG A 147 -3.63 -13.62 7.70
C ARG A 147 -4.19 -14.29 8.96
N TYR A 148 -4.00 -13.68 10.12
CA TYR A 148 -4.60 -14.13 11.36
C TYR A 148 -6.15 -14.14 11.28
N ALA A 149 -6.76 -13.06 10.79
CA ALA A 149 -8.21 -12.98 10.62
C ALA A 149 -8.75 -14.07 9.67
N SER A 150 -8.05 -14.34 8.57
CA SER A 150 -8.40 -15.43 7.66
C SER A 150 -8.31 -16.80 8.35
N ALA A 151 -7.26 -17.06 9.13
CA ALA A 151 -7.13 -18.31 9.87
C ALA A 151 -8.30 -18.50 10.85
N VAL A 152 -8.74 -17.43 11.52
CA VAL A 152 -9.93 -17.49 12.38
C VAL A 152 -11.18 -17.89 11.59
N TYR A 153 -11.36 -17.42 10.36
CA TYR A 153 -12.47 -17.87 9.51
C TYR A 153 -12.30 -19.31 9.01
N ASP A 154 -11.08 -19.73 8.65
CA ASP A 154 -10.81 -21.06 8.12
C ASP A 154 -11.04 -22.16 9.17
N PHE A 155 -10.78 -21.86 10.45
CA PHE A 155 -10.90 -22.80 11.56
C PHE A 155 -12.12 -22.55 12.47
N GLY A 156 -12.84 -21.44 12.28
CA GLY A 156 -14.01 -21.07 13.07
C GLY A 156 -15.32 -21.41 12.36
N ASP A 157 -16.23 -22.06 13.08
CA ASP A 157 -17.61 -22.25 12.60
C ASP A 157 -18.32 -20.90 12.41
N PRO A 158 -19.19 -20.75 11.40
CA PRO A 158 -20.01 -19.56 11.26
C PRO A 158 -20.89 -19.38 12.52
N PRO A 159 -21.09 -18.14 13.00
CA PRO A 159 -21.95 -17.85 14.12
C PRO A 159 -23.36 -18.34 13.79
N THR A 160 -23.97 -18.99 14.78
CA THR A 160 -25.31 -19.58 14.72
C THR A 160 -26.41 -18.52 14.83
#